data_AF-A0AAG5D3H3-F1
#
_entry.id   AF-A0AAG5D3H3-F1
#
_cell.length_a   1.000
_cell.length_b   1.000
_cell.length_c   1.000
_cell.angle_alpha   90.00
_cell.angle_beta   90.00
_cell.angle_gamma   90.00
#
_symmetry.space_group_name_H-M   'P 1'
#
loop_
_entity.id
_entity.type
_entity.pdbx_description
1 polymer ?
#
loop_
_entity_poly.entity_id
_entity_poly.type
_entity_poly.pdbx_seq_one_letter_code
_entity_poly.pdbx_strand_id
1 'polypeptide(L)'
;MTVELELTNVEKVAKEYFLNMFTALHKPCDVGTGANLETRLPPWFDAVKFKRGQQFYSDNRFGILQASFCSLLMLMADPKGLHILEHTGKSSTTEAARKRYVSTLVHMTDWYESELAPGSKSWKSLSLVRRMHLSASNSASNRNIGFINQMEMALTSFGFMGFPLIRPHLLGIRYDNREDREAFVHLWAVLGFMLGIEDQYNICLHRLEVVQMICHMLLRYIFLPSLQLETPLFRQMVITIVDAFPDYMPYTSYESVMFLTRRLVGVPGYQYAVDVEK
;
A
#
# COMPACT_ATOMS: atom_id res chain seq x y z
N MET A 1 12.24 26.74 -32.34
CA MET A 1 13.01 26.23 -31.20
C MET A 1 12.11 25.31 -30.41
N THR A 2 12.26 24.00 -30.55
CA THR A 2 11.73 23.04 -29.58
C THR A 2 12.53 23.22 -28.31
N VAL A 3 11.93 23.83 -27.28
CA VAL A 3 12.51 23.86 -25.94
C VAL A 3 12.36 22.46 -25.38
N GLU A 4 13.40 21.63 -25.48
CA GLU A 4 13.43 20.36 -24.78
C GLU A 4 13.61 20.65 -23.28
N LEU A 5 12.64 20.19 -22.47
CA LEU A 5 12.77 20.21 -21.02
C LEU A 5 13.86 19.21 -20.62
N GLU A 6 14.98 19.73 -20.09
CA GLU A 6 16.04 18.90 -19.52
C GLU A 6 15.60 18.31 -18.17
N LEU A 7 15.23 17.02 -18.19
CA LEU A 7 14.92 16.25 -16.99
C LEU A 7 16.18 15.59 -16.42
N THR A 8 16.29 15.55 -15.09
CA THR A 8 17.26 14.71 -14.38
C THR A 8 17.01 13.22 -14.65
N ASN A 9 17.99 12.36 -14.37
CA ASN A 9 17.82 10.91 -14.53
C ASN A 9 16.69 10.35 -13.66
N VAL A 10 16.49 10.88 -12.44
CA VAL A 10 15.40 10.47 -11.55
C VAL A 10 14.04 10.82 -12.16
N GLU A 11 13.90 12.04 -12.69
CA GLU A 11 12.67 12.50 -13.33
C GLU A 11 12.36 11.74 -14.62
N LYS A 12 13.38 11.39 -15.42
CA LYS A 12 13.21 10.57 -16.62
C LYS A 12 12.62 9.19 -16.30
N VAL A 13 13.19 8.51 -15.31
CA VAL A 13 12.71 7.17 -14.89
C VAL A 13 11.32 7.27 -14.25
N ALA A 14 11.09 8.27 -13.39
CA ALA A 14 9.76 8.48 -12.80
C ALA A 14 8.70 8.76 -13.88
N LYS A 15 9.02 9.60 -14.88
CA LYS A 15 8.14 9.87 -16.02
C LYS A 15 7.81 8.60 -16.79
N GLU A 16 8.81 7.79 -17.12
CA GLU A 16 8.62 6.51 -17.81
C GLU A 16 7.74 5.56 -16.99
N TYR A 17 7.97 5.46 -15.67
CA TYR A 17 7.14 4.69 -14.76
C TYR A 17 5.67 5.12 -14.83
N PHE A 18 5.38 6.43 -14.73
CA PHE A 18 4.00 6.93 -14.80
C PHE A 18 3.35 6.64 -16.16
N LEU A 19 4.07 6.84 -17.27
CA LEU A 19 3.57 6.51 -18.60
C LEU A 19 3.18 5.03 -18.72
N ASN A 20 4.02 4.13 -18.19
CA ASN A 20 3.73 2.71 -18.16
C ASN A 20 2.56 2.39 -17.23
N MET A 21 2.51 2.97 -16.02
CA MET A 21 1.45 2.74 -15.05
C MET A 21 0.06 3.10 -15.59
N PHE A 22 -0.08 4.14 -16.41
CA PHE A 22 -1.38 4.48 -17.01
C PHE A 22 -1.90 3.40 -17.97
N THR A 23 -1.02 2.62 -18.61
CA THR A 23 -1.43 1.46 -19.44
C THR A 23 -2.06 0.34 -18.62
N ALA A 24 -1.82 0.35 -17.31
CA ALA A 24 -2.26 -0.69 -16.37
C ALA A 24 -3.72 -0.54 -15.89
N LEU A 25 -4.37 0.60 -16.18
CA LEU A 25 -5.73 0.93 -15.75
C LEU A 25 -6.78 -0.12 -16.13
N HIS A 26 -6.62 -0.71 -17.32
CA HIS A 26 -7.56 -1.70 -17.86
C HIS A 26 -7.00 -3.13 -17.85
N LYS A 27 -5.85 -3.34 -17.21
CA LYS A 27 -5.18 -4.64 -17.13
C LYS A 27 -5.46 -5.28 -15.78
N PRO A 28 -6.24 -6.39 -15.71
CA PRO A 28 -6.44 -7.12 -14.47
C PRO A 28 -5.11 -7.52 -13.83
N CYS A 29 -5.00 -7.49 -12.50
CA CYS A 29 -3.80 -7.96 -11.81
C CYS A 29 -3.54 -9.44 -12.07
N ASP A 30 -4.58 -10.25 -11.91
CA ASP A 30 -4.59 -11.69 -12.14
C ASP A 30 -5.87 -12.07 -12.89
N VAL A 31 -5.84 -13.22 -13.58
CA VAL A 31 -6.97 -13.78 -14.32
C VAL A 31 -7.14 -15.28 -14.03
N GLY A 32 -8.29 -15.84 -14.40
CA GLY A 32 -8.58 -17.26 -14.21
C GLY A 32 -8.98 -17.58 -12.77
N THR A 33 -8.46 -18.69 -12.23
CA THR A 33 -8.78 -19.17 -10.88
C THR A 33 -7.55 -19.20 -9.99
N GLY A 34 -7.75 -19.25 -8.67
CA GLY A 34 -6.64 -19.34 -7.71
C GLY A 34 -5.76 -20.59 -7.87
N ALA A 35 -6.24 -21.64 -8.56
CA ALA A 35 -5.45 -22.83 -8.89
C ALA A 35 -4.47 -22.58 -10.04
N ASN A 36 -4.68 -21.55 -10.86
CA ASN A 36 -3.79 -21.17 -11.95
C ASN A 36 -2.63 -20.28 -11.49
N LEU A 37 -2.68 -19.78 -10.24
CA LEU A 37 -1.67 -18.88 -9.71
C LEU A 37 -0.45 -19.65 -9.20
N GLU A 38 0.70 -19.38 -9.80
CA GLU A 38 1.99 -19.86 -9.33
C GLU A 38 2.59 -18.87 -8.33
N THR A 39 3.06 -19.37 -7.19
CA THR A 39 3.86 -18.59 -6.25
C THR A 39 5.33 -18.91 -6.48
N ARG A 40 6.13 -17.89 -6.77
CA ARG A 40 7.57 -18.02 -7.00
C ARG A 40 8.28 -16.75 -6.55
N LEU A 41 9.58 -16.87 -6.26
CA LEU A 41 10.43 -15.71 -6.05
C LEU A 41 10.75 -15.04 -7.40
N PRO A 42 10.94 -13.71 -7.41
CA PRO A 42 11.41 -13.04 -8.61
C PRO A 42 12.87 -13.42 -8.92
N PRO A 43 13.30 -13.39 -10.20
CA PRO A 43 14.69 -13.66 -10.58
C PRO A 43 15.72 -12.73 -9.93
N TRP A 44 15.29 -11.52 -9.58
CA TRP A 44 16.10 -10.48 -8.93
C TRP A 44 16.00 -10.52 -7.38
N PHE A 45 15.50 -11.63 -6.80
CA PHE A 45 15.40 -11.78 -5.35
C PHE A 45 16.78 -11.80 -4.67
N ASP A 46 17.06 -10.78 -3.88
CA ASP A 46 18.19 -10.72 -2.94
C ASP A 46 17.70 -11.02 -1.52
N ALA A 47 18.08 -12.18 -0.98
CA ALA A 47 17.69 -12.65 0.34
C ALA A 47 18.29 -11.81 1.48
N VAL A 48 19.54 -11.35 1.33
CA VAL A 48 20.22 -10.53 2.34
C VAL A 48 19.54 -9.17 2.45
N LYS A 49 19.25 -8.56 1.30
CA LYS A 49 18.53 -7.29 1.24
C LYS A 49 17.09 -7.43 1.71
N PHE A 50 16.40 -8.53 1.40
CA PHE A 50 15.06 -8.80 1.92
C PHE A 50 15.06 -8.90 3.46
N LYS A 51 16.01 -9.67 4.02
CA LYS A 51 16.15 -9.81 5.49
C LYS A 51 16.46 -8.48 6.17
N ARG A 52 17.28 -7.63 5.55
CA ARG A 52 17.55 -6.27 6.04
C ARG A 52 16.32 -5.37 5.99
N GLY A 53 15.46 -5.52 4.98
CA GLY A 53 14.16 -4.83 4.93
C GLY A 53 13.21 -5.28 6.05
N GLN A 54 13.24 -6.57 6.43
CA GLN A 54 12.53 -7.08 7.60
C GLN A 54 13.08 -6.48 8.90
N GLN A 55 14.40 -6.32 9.02
CA GLN A 55 15.02 -5.65 10.16
C GLN A 55 14.58 -4.18 10.26
N PHE A 56 14.54 -3.46 9.15
CA PHE A 56 14.03 -2.08 9.11
C PHE A 56 12.59 -2.01 9.63
N TYR A 57 11.74 -3.00 9.31
CA TYR A 57 10.41 -3.11 9.90
C TYR A 57 10.48 -3.34 11.42
N SER A 58 11.28 -4.30 11.88
CA SER A 58 11.41 -4.63 13.30
C SER A 58 11.79 -3.40 14.14
N ASP A 59 12.76 -2.63 13.65
CA ASP A 59 13.28 -1.43 14.32
C ASP A 59 12.27 -0.27 14.34
N ASN A 60 11.28 -0.29 13.44
CA ASN A 60 10.32 0.80 13.21
C ASN A 60 8.85 0.33 13.28
N ARG A 61 8.61 -0.81 13.93
CA ARG A 61 7.37 -1.59 13.83
C ARG A 61 6.11 -0.74 14.06
N PHE A 62 6.07 0.00 15.16
CA PHE A 62 4.91 0.82 15.52
C PHE A 62 4.64 1.92 14.48
N GLY A 63 5.68 2.60 14.02
CA GLY A 63 5.55 3.63 12.99
C GLY A 63 5.03 3.08 11.67
N ILE A 64 5.53 1.92 11.23
CA ILE A 64 5.09 1.28 9.98
C ILE A 64 3.67 0.73 10.09
N LEU A 65 3.29 0.15 11.24
CA LEU A 65 1.93 -0.31 11.48
C LEU A 65 0.94 0.86 11.52
N GLN A 66 1.29 1.96 12.18
CA GLN A 66 0.47 3.18 12.20
C GLN A 66 0.33 3.78 10.78
N ALA A 67 1.43 3.81 10.02
CA ALA A 67 1.43 4.26 8.63
C ALA A 67 0.47 3.42 7.78
N SER A 68 0.55 2.09 7.93
CA SER A 68 -0.28 1.13 7.19
C SER A 68 -1.77 1.29 7.54
N PHE A 69 -2.09 1.56 8.81
CA PHE A 69 -3.46 1.82 9.24
C PHE A 69 -4.02 3.10 8.60
N CYS A 70 -3.28 4.21 8.64
CA CYS A 70 -3.68 5.45 7.97
C CYS A 70 -3.80 5.28 6.45
N SER A 71 -2.86 4.57 5.83
CA SER A 71 -2.89 4.29 4.40
C SER A 71 -4.06 3.42 3.97
N LEU A 72 -4.46 2.45 4.78
CA LEU A 72 -5.65 1.66 4.51
C LEU A 72 -6.88 2.58 4.38
N LEU A 73 -7.02 3.57 5.27
CA LEU A 73 -8.09 4.56 5.18
C LEU A 73 -7.94 5.42 3.92
N MET A 74 -6.75 5.90 3.62
CA MET A 74 -6.48 6.67 2.40
C MET A 74 -6.84 5.88 1.12
N LEU A 75 -6.52 4.58 1.05
CA LEU A 75 -6.83 3.72 -0.10
C LEU A 75 -8.34 3.51 -0.29
N MET A 76 -9.13 3.58 0.78
CA MET A 76 -10.60 3.52 0.68
C MET A 76 -11.22 4.77 0.04
N ALA A 77 -10.44 5.84 -0.19
CA ALA A 77 -10.90 6.99 -0.94
C ALA A 77 -10.98 6.71 -2.47
N ASP A 78 -10.44 5.59 -2.96
CA ASP A 78 -10.70 5.12 -4.31
C ASP A 78 -12.11 4.50 -4.42
N PRO A 79 -13.04 5.07 -5.22
CA PRO A 79 -14.42 4.59 -5.28
C PRO A 79 -14.54 3.14 -5.75
N LYS A 80 -13.73 2.70 -6.73
CA LYS A 80 -13.82 1.34 -7.28
C LYS A 80 -13.36 0.32 -6.23
N GLY A 81 -12.19 0.54 -5.64
CA GLY A 81 -11.68 -0.25 -4.52
C GLY A 81 -12.66 -0.30 -3.37
N LEU A 82 -13.22 0.85 -2.95
CA LEU A 82 -14.22 0.93 -1.88
C LEU A 82 -15.44 0.04 -2.14
N HIS A 83 -16.03 0.11 -3.35
CA HIS A 83 -17.18 -0.71 -3.70
C HIS A 83 -16.83 -2.20 -3.83
N ILE A 84 -15.64 -2.56 -4.29
CA ILE A 84 -15.16 -3.96 -4.25
C ILE A 84 -15.10 -4.44 -2.79
N LEU A 85 -14.57 -3.62 -1.88
CA LEU A 85 -14.47 -3.96 -0.46
C LEU A 85 -15.84 -4.10 0.20
N GLU A 86 -16.76 -3.17 -0.05
CA GLU A 86 -18.15 -3.21 0.40
C GLU A 86 -18.83 -4.51 -0.06
N HIS A 87 -18.71 -4.84 -1.35
CA HIS A 87 -19.30 -6.02 -1.98
C HIS A 87 -18.86 -7.34 -1.34
N THR A 88 -17.66 -7.42 -0.79
CA THR A 88 -17.21 -8.64 -0.10
C THR A 88 -18.07 -8.99 1.13
N GLY A 89 -18.80 -8.01 1.69
CA GLY A 89 -19.55 -8.16 2.93
C GLY A 89 -18.67 -8.41 4.17
N LYS A 90 -17.34 -8.38 4.04
CA LYS A 90 -16.39 -8.64 5.14
C LYS A 90 -16.14 -7.43 6.04
N SER A 91 -16.91 -6.35 5.85
CA SER A 91 -16.87 -5.14 6.66
C SER A 91 -18.27 -4.55 6.86
N SER A 92 -19.32 -5.37 6.74
CA SER A 92 -20.73 -4.94 6.91
C SER A 92 -21.12 -4.71 8.37
N THR A 93 -20.37 -5.28 9.32
CA THR A 93 -20.53 -5.08 10.76
C THR A 93 -19.17 -4.86 11.41
N THR A 94 -19.16 -4.28 12.60
CA THR A 94 -17.94 -4.08 13.39
C THR A 94 -17.18 -5.38 13.66
N GLU A 95 -17.89 -6.48 13.95
CA GLU A 95 -17.25 -7.79 14.18
C GLU A 95 -16.65 -8.37 12.89
N ALA A 96 -17.36 -8.24 11.76
CA ALA A 96 -16.84 -8.69 10.46
C ALA A 96 -15.59 -7.88 10.08
N ALA A 97 -15.64 -6.56 10.24
CA ALA A 97 -14.49 -5.67 10.05
C ALA A 97 -13.33 -6.07 10.96
N ARG A 98 -13.57 -6.31 12.26
CA ARG A 98 -12.52 -6.76 13.19
C ARG A 98 -11.80 -8.00 12.68
N LYS A 99 -12.54 -9.06 12.32
CA LYS A 99 -11.97 -10.30 11.78
C LYS A 99 -11.13 -10.04 10.54
N ARG A 100 -11.63 -9.21 9.63
CA ARG A 100 -10.94 -8.86 8.39
C ARG A 100 -9.62 -8.12 8.64
N TYR A 101 -9.64 -7.03 9.40
CA TYR A 101 -8.47 -6.17 9.54
C TYR A 101 -7.44 -6.73 10.52
N VAL A 102 -7.85 -7.54 11.51
CA VAL A 102 -6.91 -8.38 12.27
C VAL A 102 -6.24 -9.41 11.36
N SER A 103 -6.98 -10.05 10.44
CA SER A 103 -6.38 -10.96 9.45
C SER A 103 -5.36 -10.24 8.55
N THR A 104 -5.64 -9.00 8.12
CA THR A 104 -4.68 -8.19 7.36
C THR A 104 -3.41 -7.93 8.16
N LEU A 105 -3.54 -7.55 9.44
CA LEU A 105 -2.40 -7.32 10.34
C LEU A 105 -1.55 -8.59 10.51
N VAL A 106 -2.19 -9.76 10.66
CA VAL A 106 -1.50 -11.05 10.77
C VAL A 106 -0.72 -11.35 9.49
N HIS A 107 -1.32 -11.19 8.31
CA HIS A 107 -0.62 -11.41 7.04
C HIS A 107 0.58 -10.49 6.87
N MET A 108 0.44 -9.19 7.16
CA MET A 108 1.57 -8.27 7.12
C MET A 108 2.68 -8.69 8.09
N THR A 109 2.31 -9.07 9.31
CA THR A 109 3.27 -9.52 10.33
C THR A 109 4.00 -10.78 9.85
N ASP A 110 3.29 -11.73 9.24
CA ASP A 110 3.91 -12.92 8.63
C ASP A 110 4.92 -12.53 7.54
N TRP A 111 4.63 -11.52 6.71
CA TRP A 111 5.55 -11.06 5.66
C TRP A 111 6.81 -10.39 6.22
N TYR A 112 6.66 -9.63 7.30
CA TYR A 112 7.78 -8.91 7.91
C TYR A 112 8.62 -9.74 8.87
N GLU A 113 8.02 -10.70 9.57
CA GLU A 113 8.69 -11.38 10.70
C GLU A 113 9.06 -12.84 10.37
N SER A 114 8.48 -13.44 9.32
CA SER A 114 8.81 -14.81 8.93
C SER A 114 9.77 -14.87 7.76
N GLU A 115 10.58 -15.92 7.68
CA GLU A 115 11.41 -16.18 6.50
C GLU A 115 10.56 -16.29 5.23
N LEU A 116 11.08 -15.83 4.10
CA LEU A 116 10.45 -15.96 2.79
C LEU A 116 11.05 -17.13 2.03
N ALA A 117 10.51 -18.32 2.27
CA ALA A 117 10.90 -19.56 1.61
C ALA A 117 9.67 -20.43 1.29
N PRO A 118 9.73 -21.32 0.28
CA PRO A 118 8.63 -22.25 -0.02
C PRO A 118 8.11 -22.97 1.24
N GLY A 119 6.80 -22.86 1.49
CA GLY A 119 6.13 -23.51 2.63
C GLY A 119 6.17 -22.76 3.97
N SER A 120 6.94 -21.67 4.08
CA SER A 120 6.95 -20.77 5.23
C SER A 120 5.59 -20.08 5.45
N LYS A 121 5.43 -19.42 6.61
CA LYS A 121 4.22 -18.62 6.92
C LYS A 121 4.01 -17.49 5.91
N SER A 122 5.08 -16.71 5.64
CA SER A 122 5.04 -15.61 4.68
C SER A 122 4.64 -16.10 3.28
N TRP A 123 5.20 -17.23 2.83
CA TRP A 123 4.89 -17.84 1.53
C TRP A 123 3.43 -18.25 1.43
N LYS A 124 2.93 -19.00 2.42
CA LYS A 124 1.52 -19.44 2.46
C LYS A 124 0.58 -18.24 2.52
N SER A 125 0.94 -17.22 3.30
CA SER A 125 0.17 -15.98 3.40
C SER A 125 0.12 -15.23 2.06
N LEU A 126 1.26 -15.02 1.39
CA LEU A 126 1.31 -14.35 0.08
C LEU A 126 0.50 -15.10 -0.98
N SER A 127 0.66 -16.43 -1.07
CA SER A 127 -0.15 -17.26 -1.96
C SER A 127 -1.64 -17.14 -1.67
N LEU A 128 -2.02 -17.12 -0.39
CA LEU A 128 -3.42 -17.01 0.03
C LEU A 128 -4.00 -15.63 -0.31
N VAL A 129 -3.31 -14.55 0.05
CA VAL A 129 -3.77 -13.17 -0.19
C VAL A 129 -3.92 -12.90 -1.69
N ARG A 130 -2.98 -13.34 -2.52
CA ARG A 130 -3.12 -13.22 -3.98
C ARG A 130 -4.36 -13.95 -4.51
N ARG A 131 -4.64 -15.17 -4.03
CA ARG A 131 -5.88 -15.89 -4.37
C ARG A 131 -7.14 -15.17 -3.87
N MET A 132 -7.09 -14.55 -2.69
CA MET A 132 -8.19 -13.75 -2.16
C MET A 132 -8.47 -12.52 -3.02
N HIS A 133 -7.42 -11.81 -3.47
CA HIS A 133 -7.57 -10.68 -4.40
C HIS A 133 -8.18 -11.13 -5.73
N LEU A 134 -7.69 -12.21 -6.34
CA LEU A 134 -8.29 -12.75 -7.57
C LEU A 134 -9.76 -13.15 -7.36
N SER A 135 -10.09 -13.79 -6.24
CA SER A 135 -11.47 -14.17 -5.92
C SER A 135 -12.38 -12.95 -5.77
N ALA A 136 -11.94 -11.91 -5.05
CA ALA A 136 -12.69 -10.67 -4.91
C ALA A 136 -12.87 -9.95 -6.25
N SER A 137 -11.80 -9.90 -7.05
CA SER A 137 -11.79 -9.32 -8.39
C SER A 137 -12.81 -10.00 -9.32
N ASN A 138 -12.78 -11.34 -9.40
CA ASN A 138 -13.73 -12.11 -10.19
C ASN A 138 -15.18 -11.92 -9.70
N SER A 139 -15.39 -11.93 -8.38
CA SER A 139 -16.73 -11.74 -7.80
C SER A 139 -17.32 -10.36 -8.13
N ALA A 140 -16.51 -9.31 -8.01
CA ALA A 140 -16.91 -7.94 -8.34
C ALA A 140 -17.15 -7.78 -9.85
N SER A 141 -16.32 -8.40 -10.69
CA SER A 141 -16.47 -8.35 -12.14
C SER A 141 -17.77 -9.01 -12.59
N ASN A 142 -18.14 -10.15 -11.99
CA ASN A 142 -19.40 -10.85 -12.27
C ASN A 142 -20.65 -10.04 -11.86
N ARG A 143 -20.48 -8.99 -11.05
CA ARG A 143 -21.54 -8.07 -10.60
C ARG A 143 -21.47 -6.71 -11.29
N ASN A 144 -20.60 -6.53 -12.29
CA ASN A 144 -20.36 -5.25 -12.97
C ASN A 144 -19.90 -4.12 -12.04
N ILE A 145 -19.27 -4.44 -10.90
CA ILE A 145 -18.70 -3.44 -9.97
C ILE A 145 -17.32 -3.01 -10.46
N GLY A 146 -16.55 -3.94 -11.01
CA GLY A 146 -15.19 -3.72 -11.48
C GLY A 146 -14.29 -4.91 -11.16
N PHE A 147 -13.00 -4.74 -11.40
CA PHE A 147 -11.96 -5.73 -11.09
C PHE A 147 -10.72 -5.01 -10.56
N ILE A 148 -9.89 -5.75 -9.83
CA ILE A 148 -8.62 -5.27 -9.30
C ILE A 148 -7.59 -5.29 -10.44
N ASN A 149 -7.12 -4.11 -10.84
CA ASN A 149 -6.15 -3.94 -11.92
C ASN A 149 -4.70 -3.80 -11.39
N GLN A 150 -3.73 -3.84 -12.30
CA GLN A 150 -2.30 -3.72 -11.99
C GLN A 150 -1.95 -2.35 -11.34
N MET A 151 -2.59 -1.26 -11.77
CA MET A 151 -2.39 0.07 -11.17
C MET A 151 -2.84 0.10 -9.71
N GLU A 152 -4.01 -0.43 -9.38
CA GLU A 152 -4.53 -0.46 -8.01
C GLU A 152 -3.66 -1.29 -7.08
N MET A 153 -3.10 -2.40 -7.57
CA MET A 153 -2.15 -3.20 -6.79
C MET A 153 -0.84 -2.44 -6.54
N ALA A 154 -0.35 -1.68 -7.52
CA ALA A 154 0.80 -0.80 -7.35
C ALA A 154 0.50 0.35 -6.36
N LEU A 155 -0.65 1.01 -6.47
CA LEU A 155 -1.10 2.06 -5.53
C LEU A 155 -1.33 1.50 -4.12
N THR A 156 -1.85 0.29 -4.00
CA THR A 156 -2.00 -0.40 -2.72
C THR A 156 -0.63 -0.66 -2.10
N SER A 157 0.36 -1.04 -2.90
CA SER A 157 1.75 -1.19 -2.42
C SER A 157 2.30 0.13 -1.88
N PHE A 158 2.05 1.27 -2.55
CA PHE A 158 2.36 2.59 -1.97
C PHE A 158 1.74 2.75 -0.57
N GLY A 159 0.52 2.29 -0.34
CA GLY A 159 -0.11 2.41 0.98
C GLY A 159 0.75 1.84 2.12
N PHE A 160 1.45 0.75 1.88
CA PHE A 160 2.19 0.09 2.97
C PHE A 160 3.68 0.48 3.05
N MET A 161 4.24 1.15 2.03
CA MET A 161 5.65 1.59 2.02
C MET A 161 5.87 3.09 1.82
N GLY A 162 4.91 3.79 1.23
CA GLY A 162 5.01 5.19 0.85
C GLY A 162 5.23 6.09 2.06
N PHE A 163 4.31 6.09 3.03
CA PHE A 163 4.47 6.92 4.23
C PHE A 163 5.76 6.64 5.03
N PRO A 164 6.17 5.38 5.27
CA PRO A 164 7.49 5.10 5.84
C PRO A 164 8.66 5.74 5.07
N LEU A 165 8.57 5.85 3.74
CA LEU A 165 9.63 6.43 2.91
C LEU A 165 9.60 7.95 2.82
N ILE A 166 8.41 8.57 2.78
CA ILE A 166 8.25 10.01 2.48
C ILE A 166 7.71 10.85 3.64
N ARG A 167 7.21 10.22 4.72
CA ARG A 167 6.74 10.88 5.96
C ARG A 167 7.29 10.22 7.24
N PRO A 168 8.54 9.71 7.29
CA PRO A 168 9.02 8.95 8.46
C PRO A 168 9.03 9.78 9.75
N HIS A 169 9.31 11.08 9.66
CA HIS A 169 9.38 12.00 10.80
C HIS A 169 8.03 12.19 11.53
N LEU A 170 6.89 12.00 10.83
CA LEU A 170 5.55 12.06 11.44
C LEU A 170 5.17 10.77 12.17
N LEU A 171 5.94 9.70 11.95
CA LEU A 171 5.61 8.33 12.39
C LEU A 171 6.62 7.79 13.39
N GLY A 172 7.62 8.58 13.80
CA GLY A 172 8.70 8.13 14.67
C GLY A 172 9.57 7.03 14.04
N ILE A 173 9.60 6.94 12.71
CA ILE A 173 10.42 5.98 11.97
C ILE A 173 11.82 6.57 11.85
N ARG A 174 12.86 5.76 12.10
CA ARG A 174 14.27 6.08 11.83
C ARG A 174 14.55 5.95 10.34
N TYR A 175 15.22 6.94 9.75
CA TYR A 175 15.40 7.04 8.29
C TYR A 175 16.78 7.59 7.88
N ASP A 176 17.73 7.58 8.81
CA ASP A 176 19.11 8.03 8.64
C ASP A 176 19.95 7.05 7.80
N ASN A 177 19.68 5.74 7.90
CA ASN A 177 20.38 4.74 7.13
C ASN A 177 19.77 4.54 5.73
N ARG A 178 20.50 4.93 4.69
CA ARG A 178 20.07 4.80 3.29
C ARG A 178 19.90 3.34 2.85
N GLU A 179 20.82 2.45 3.27
CA GLU A 179 20.80 1.05 2.85
C GLU A 179 19.61 0.29 3.46
N ASP A 180 19.22 0.63 4.70
CA ASP A 180 18.04 0.02 5.34
C ASP A 180 16.75 0.41 4.59
N ARG A 181 16.67 1.66 4.14
CA ARG A 181 15.54 2.15 3.34
C ARG A 181 15.49 1.50 1.96
N GLU A 182 16.64 1.35 1.30
CA GLU A 182 16.73 0.58 0.05
C GLU A 182 16.37 -0.89 0.23
N ALA A 183 16.71 -1.48 1.38
CA ALA A 183 16.34 -2.83 1.73
C ALA A 183 14.82 -2.96 1.96
N PHE A 184 14.20 -1.97 2.60
CA PHE A 184 12.75 -1.90 2.74
C PHE A 184 12.02 -1.73 1.40
N VAL A 185 12.57 -0.93 0.47
CA VAL A 185 12.08 -0.85 -0.92
C VAL A 185 12.16 -2.22 -1.59
N HIS A 186 13.31 -2.91 -1.50
CA HIS A 186 13.48 -4.23 -2.09
C HIS A 186 12.51 -5.26 -1.51
N LEU A 187 12.28 -5.25 -0.19
CA LEU A 187 11.25 -6.08 0.44
C LEU A 187 9.89 -5.86 -0.25
N TRP A 188 9.47 -4.62 -0.43
CA TRP A 188 8.19 -4.31 -1.08
C TRP A 188 8.16 -4.59 -2.58
N ALA A 189 9.31 -4.54 -3.26
CA ALA A 189 9.41 -5.03 -4.64
C ALA A 189 9.05 -6.51 -4.69
N VAL A 190 9.67 -7.33 -3.83
CA VAL A 190 9.43 -8.79 -3.78
C VAL A 190 8.00 -9.10 -3.39
N LEU A 191 7.45 -8.44 -2.37
CA LEU A 191 6.05 -8.64 -1.95
C LEU A 191 5.09 -8.28 -3.09
N GLY A 192 5.32 -7.14 -3.77
CA GLY A 192 4.51 -6.72 -4.92
C GLY A 192 4.49 -7.76 -6.04
N PHE A 193 5.66 -8.26 -6.43
CA PHE A 193 5.77 -9.34 -7.42
C PHE A 193 5.00 -10.59 -7.00
N MET A 194 5.18 -11.04 -5.76
CA MET A 194 4.51 -12.25 -5.25
C MET A 194 2.99 -12.08 -5.11
N LEU A 195 2.51 -10.84 -4.97
CA LEU A 195 1.10 -10.46 -4.99
C LEU A 195 0.53 -10.25 -6.41
N GLY A 196 1.33 -10.45 -7.46
CA GLY A 196 0.88 -10.41 -8.86
C GLY A 196 1.17 -9.13 -9.61
N ILE A 197 1.87 -8.17 -9.01
CA ILE A 197 2.30 -6.95 -9.71
C ILE A 197 3.37 -7.32 -10.73
N GLU A 198 3.14 -7.01 -12.00
CA GLU A 198 4.16 -7.20 -13.03
C GLU A 198 5.30 -6.20 -12.85
N ASP A 199 6.53 -6.61 -13.17
CA ASP A 199 7.73 -5.81 -12.95
C ASP A 199 7.63 -4.39 -13.52
N GLN A 200 7.03 -4.22 -14.71
CA GLN A 200 6.85 -2.91 -15.34
C GLN A 200 5.90 -1.95 -14.60
N TYR A 201 5.10 -2.46 -13.65
CA TYR A 201 4.19 -1.66 -12.82
C TYR A 201 4.65 -1.59 -11.35
N ASN A 202 5.71 -2.32 -10.99
CA ASN A 202 6.21 -2.39 -9.62
C ASN A 202 7.04 -1.16 -9.26
N ILE A 203 6.44 -0.23 -8.49
CA ILE A 203 7.09 1.02 -8.03
C ILE A 203 8.48 0.75 -7.42
N CYS A 204 8.63 -0.35 -6.68
CA CYS A 204 9.81 -0.62 -5.87
C CYS A 204 10.98 -1.24 -6.63
N LEU A 205 10.88 -1.44 -7.95
CA LEU A 205 11.99 -1.92 -8.77
C LEU A 205 12.98 -0.83 -9.18
N HIS A 206 12.74 0.41 -8.75
CA HIS A 206 13.63 1.53 -8.98
C HIS A 206 14.50 1.84 -7.76
N ARG A 207 15.56 2.63 -7.97
CA ARG A 207 16.40 3.17 -6.88
C ARG A 207 15.57 4.04 -5.93
N LEU A 208 16.00 4.14 -4.66
CA LEU A 208 15.27 4.81 -3.58
C LEU A 208 14.77 6.21 -3.96
N GLU A 209 15.59 7.03 -4.61
CA GLU A 209 15.25 8.41 -4.96
C GLU A 209 14.10 8.49 -5.99
N VAL A 210 14.06 7.54 -6.93
CA VAL A 210 12.96 7.42 -7.90
C VAL A 210 11.69 6.96 -7.18
N VAL A 211 11.79 5.97 -6.30
CA VAL A 211 10.65 5.48 -5.50
C VAL A 211 10.06 6.60 -4.64
N GLN A 212 10.91 7.37 -3.96
CA GLN A 212 10.48 8.52 -3.16
C GLN A 212 9.81 9.59 -4.03
N MET A 213 10.38 9.91 -5.20
CA MET A 213 9.77 10.87 -6.13
C MET A 213 8.39 10.40 -6.60
N ILE A 214 8.26 9.15 -7.03
CA ILE A 214 6.96 8.55 -7.41
C ILE A 214 5.99 8.62 -6.22
N CYS A 215 6.44 8.25 -5.01
CA CYS A 215 5.63 8.33 -3.79
C CYS A 215 5.11 9.75 -3.52
N HIS A 216 5.97 10.77 -3.63
CA HIS A 216 5.54 12.16 -3.46
C HIS A 216 4.53 12.60 -4.52
N MET A 217 4.72 12.19 -5.78
CA MET A 217 3.79 12.48 -6.86
C MET A 217 2.43 11.80 -6.65
N LEU A 218 2.41 10.51 -6.31
CA LEU A 218 1.18 9.77 -5.99
C LEU A 218 0.44 10.40 -4.81
N LEU A 219 1.17 10.76 -3.76
CA LEU A 219 0.57 11.42 -2.60
C LEU A 219 -0.10 12.74 -2.98
N ARG A 220 0.59 13.57 -3.76
CA ARG A 220 0.12 14.91 -4.13
C ARG A 220 -1.02 14.90 -5.14
N TYR A 221 -0.92 14.04 -6.17
CA TYR A 221 -1.81 14.12 -7.33
C TYR A 221 -2.91 13.07 -7.36
N ILE A 222 -2.81 12.02 -6.54
CA ILE A 222 -3.84 10.97 -6.44
C ILE A 222 -4.45 10.98 -5.05
N PHE A 223 -3.67 10.70 -4.01
CA PHE A 223 -4.24 10.44 -2.69
C PHE A 223 -4.78 11.68 -1.97
N LEU A 224 -4.09 12.81 -2.08
CA LEU A 224 -4.55 14.08 -1.51
C LEU A 224 -5.93 14.49 -2.07
N PRO A 225 -6.13 14.61 -3.40
CA PRO A 225 -7.45 14.96 -3.90
C PRO A 225 -8.51 13.89 -3.60
N SER A 226 -8.17 12.60 -3.67
CA SER A 226 -9.13 11.52 -3.32
C SER A 226 -9.63 11.64 -1.89
N LEU A 227 -8.74 11.89 -0.92
CA LEU A 227 -9.14 12.00 0.49
C LEU A 227 -9.94 13.28 0.79
N GLN A 228 -9.83 14.33 -0.03
CA GLN A 228 -10.67 15.52 0.10
C GLN A 228 -12.10 15.32 -0.44
N LEU A 229 -12.32 14.27 -1.22
CA LEU A 229 -13.60 13.96 -1.88
C LEU A 229 -14.27 12.74 -1.22
N GLU A 230 -14.40 12.78 0.11
CA GLU A 230 -15.00 11.69 0.88
C GLU A 230 -16.47 11.46 0.51
N THR A 231 -16.88 10.19 0.50
CA THR A 231 -18.26 9.79 0.27
C THR A 231 -18.93 9.34 1.58
N PRO A 232 -20.28 9.29 1.65
CA PRO A 232 -20.96 8.71 2.80
C PRO A 232 -20.56 7.25 3.07
N LEU A 233 -20.36 6.45 2.00
CA LEU A 233 -19.89 5.07 2.11
C LEU A 233 -18.49 5.00 2.72
N PHE A 234 -17.58 5.87 2.26
CA PHE A 234 -16.23 5.99 2.82
C PHE A 234 -16.31 6.23 4.32
N ARG A 235 -17.04 7.27 4.74
CA ARG A 235 -17.18 7.63 6.16
C ARG A 235 -17.74 6.46 6.98
N GLN A 236 -18.79 5.80 6.48
CA GLN A 236 -19.41 4.66 7.16
C GLN A 236 -18.41 3.51 7.34
N MET A 237 -17.67 3.14 6.29
CA MET A 237 -16.70 2.05 6.37
C MET A 237 -15.54 2.40 7.30
N VAL A 238 -15.02 3.63 7.28
CA VAL A 238 -13.97 4.05 8.21
C VAL A 238 -14.45 3.96 9.66
N ILE A 239 -15.66 4.42 9.97
CA ILE A 239 -16.25 4.30 11.31
C ILE A 239 -16.33 2.82 11.72
N THR A 240 -16.89 1.96 10.87
CA THR A 240 -16.98 0.51 11.15
C THR A 240 -15.61 -0.12 11.43
N ILE A 241 -14.56 0.35 10.76
CA ILE A 241 -13.18 -0.10 10.98
C ILE A 241 -12.65 0.40 12.31
N VAL A 242 -12.75 1.70 12.59
CA VAL A 242 -12.23 2.29 13.82
C VAL A 242 -12.91 1.66 15.04
N ASP A 243 -14.23 1.49 14.99
CA ASP A 243 -15.03 0.86 16.05
C ASP A 243 -14.72 -0.63 16.23
N ALA A 244 -14.01 -1.27 15.29
CA ALA A 244 -13.58 -2.65 15.41
C ALA A 244 -12.37 -2.83 16.33
N PHE A 245 -11.60 -1.77 16.58
CA PHE A 245 -10.32 -1.79 17.31
C PHE A 245 -10.27 -1.20 18.74
N PRO A 246 -11.34 -0.71 19.41
CA PRO A 246 -11.22 -0.14 20.76
C PRO A 246 -10.48 -1.04 21.78
N ASP A 247 -10.66 -2.36 21.68
CA ASP A 247 -10.00 -3.34 22.58
C ASP A 247 -8.47 -3.40 22.39
N TYR A 248 -7.96 -2.98 21.23
CA TYR A 248 -6.54 -2.96 20.89
C TYR A 248 -5.95 -1.54 20.90
N MET A 249 -6.78 -0.54 20.57
CA MET A 249 -6.43 0.86 20.41
C MET A 249 -7.49 1.71 21.14
N PRO A 250 -7.41 1.82 22.48
CA PRO A 250 -8.48 2.44 23.29
C PRO A 250 -8.62 3.95 23.09
N TYR A 251 -7.65 4.61 22.43
CA TYR A 251 -7.63 6.05 22.21
C TYR A 251 -7.88 6.45 20.75
N THR A 252 -8.36 5.54 19.90
CA THR A 252 -8.73 5.85 18.52
C THR A 252 -10.21 6.16 18.37
N SER A 253 -10.49 7.20 17.58
CA SER A 253 -11.82 7.64 17.13
C SER A 253 -11.73 7.97 15.64
N TYR A 254 -12.85 8.06 14.95
CA TYR A 254 -12.87 8.47 13.54
C TYR A 254 -12.13 9.81 13.37
N GLU A 255 -12.38 10.77 14.26
CA GLU A 255 -11.78 12.10 14.25
C GLU A 255 -10.27 12.04 14.43
N SER A 256 -9.77 11.30 15.42
CA SER A 256 -8.32 11.22 15.70
C SER A 256 -7.55 10.51 14.60
N VAL A 257 -8.10 9.41 14.06
CA VAL A 257 -7.43 8.67 12.99
C VAL A 257 -7.47 9.46 11.68
N MET A 258 -8.59 10.08 11.34
CA MET A 258 -8.70 10.90 10.13
C MET A 258 -7.87 12.18 10.22
N PHE A 259 -7.71 12.76 11.41
CA PHE A 259 -6.77 13.87 11.62
C PHE A 259 -5.33 13.46 11.24
N LEU A 260 -4.86 12.33 11.78
CA LEU A 260 -3.52 11.83 11.47
C LEU A 260 -3.37 11.46 9.98
N THR A 261 -4.36 10.78 9.40
CA THR A 261 -4.36 10.41 7.98
C THR A 261 -4.28 11.66 7.09
N ARG A 262 -5.10 12.69 7.35
CA ARG A 262 -5.05 13.96 6.59
C ARG A 262 -3.74 14.71 6.78
N ARG A 263 -3.13 14.64 7.97
CA ARG A 263 -1.79 15.18 8.22
C ARG A 263 -0.70 14.45 7.42
N LEU A 264 -0.70 13.11 7.43
CA LEU A 264 0.26 12.30 6.65
C LEU A 264 0.14 12.56 5.14
N VAL A 265 -1.10 12.71 4.65
CA VAL A 265 -1.38 13.04 3.26
C VAL A 265 -0.97 14.48 2.92
N GLY A 266 -1.02 15.39 3.90
CA GLY A 266 -0.69 16.80 3.72
C GLY A 266 -1.88 17.62 3.23
N VAL A 267 -3.10 17.28 3.67
CA VAL A 267 -4.30 18.08 3.41
C VAL A 267 -4.11 19.48 4.05
N PRO A 268 -4.34 20.58 3.30
CA PRO A 268 -4.22 21.92 3.86
C PRO A 268 -5.04 22.10 5.14
N GLY A 269 -4.45 22.72 6.16
CA GLY A 269 -5.07 22.91 7.48
C GLY A 269 -4.82 21.81 8.51
N TYR A 270 -4.23 20.67 8.12
CA TYR A 270 -3.83 19.59 9.04
C TYR A 270 -2.33 19.54 9.32
N GLN A 271 -1.57 20.46 8.73
CA GLN A 271 -0.11 20.61 8.88
C GLN A 271 0.19 21.55 10.05
N TYR A 272 1.23 21.23 10.81
CA TYR A 272 1.82 22.16 11.79
C TYR A 272 3.04 22.86 11.20
N ALA A 273 3.47 23.98 11.80
CA ALA A 273 4.66 24.72 11.34
C ALA A 273 5.91 23.82 11.21
N VAL A 274 6.09 22.89 12.17
CA VAL A 274 7.19 21.91 12.17
C VAL A 274 7.14 20.91 11.00
N ASP A 275 5.99 20.76 10.33
CA ASP A 275 5.83 19.90 9.16
C ASP A 275 6.23 20.62 7.86
N VAL A 276 6.40 21.95 7.89
CA VAL A 276 6.78 22.78 6.73
C VAL A 276 8.30 22.95 6.65
N GLU A 277 9.00 22.77 7.77
CA GLU A 277 10.45 22.93 7.89
C GLU A 277 11.26 21.66 7.56
N LYS A 278 10.61 20.49 7.39
CA LYS A 278 11.24 19.17 7.20
C LYS A 278 10.69 18.42 5.99
#